data_AF-A0A1G1A2Y2-F1
#
_entry.id   AF-A0A1G1A2Y2-F1
#
_cell.length_a   1.000
_cell.length_b   1.000
_cell.length_c   1.000
_cell.angle_alpha   90.00
_cell.angle_beta   90.00
_cell.angle_gamma   90.00
#
_symmetry.space_group_name_H-M   'P 1'
#
loop_
_entity.id
_entity.type
_entity.pdbx_description
1 polymer ?
#
loop_
_entity_poly.entity_id
_entity_poly.type
_entity_poly.pdbx_seq_one_letter_code
_entity_poly.pdbx_strand_id
1 'polypeptide(L)'
;MIDSLFNALIFLFWFRIWFQPGERPFAVNPYLNRAGYYADSLIRFLRPVCFGLPATLISLVAVCFLLAFRAVMLPATVHWSLRVGFEYAQARPDNLAECLFMSFLSFLLFLFNLWALTLIYAWNDRAATFRRTSKTLFILSRPLTGIPQSIRPVALLVLGTLLAAGARTIALGGSIPAWTPAVITQLGLSALTAWVNVIPLLQQFVIALIVGSWVSTFGGSSDLLSVCREWLDLLLGPVRRFPLRIGMLDLTPLIFLFGLGALYLFLMSLLAGLYNPLS
;
A
#
# COMPACT_ATOMS: atom_id res chain seq x y z
N MET A 1 8.25 -9.51 5.63
CA MET A 1 8.64 -8.30 6.41
C MET A 1 9.71 -7.48 5.70
N ILE A 2 10.81 -8.08 5.22
CA ILE A 2 11.89 -7.37 4.49
C ILE A 2 11.37 -6.67 3.22
N ASP A 3 10.49 -7.33 2.46
CA ASP A 3 9.86 -6.76 1.25
C ASP A 3 9.15 -5.42 1.55
N SER A 4 8.29 -5.39 2.57
CA SER A 4 7.53 -4.20 2.96
C SER A 4 8.44 -3.05 3.43
N LEU A 5 9.55 -3.35 4.11
CA LEU A 5 10.52 -2.34 4.52
C LEU A 5 11.24 -1.72 3.32
N PHE A 6 11.61 -2.56 2.34
CA PHE A 6 12.25 -2.08 1.12
C PHE A 6 11.28 -1.23 0.28
N ASN A 7 10.02 -1.67 0.16
CA ASN A 7 8.97 -0.88 -0.49
C ASN A 7 8.70 0.44 0.23
N ALA A 8 8.72 0.46 1.57
CA ALA A 8 8.62 1.70 2.34
C ALA A 8 9.80 2.65 2.09
N LEU A 9 11.03 2.12 1.97
CA LEU A 9 12.21 2.90 1.63
C LEU A 9 12.11 3.50 0.22
N ILE A 10 11.74 2.71 -0.79
CA ILE A 10 11.47 3.21 -2.15
C ILE A 10 10.37 4.27 -2.10
N PHE A 11 9.33 4.03 -1.30
CA PHE A 11 8.19 4.94 -1.16
C PHE A 11 8.58 6.32 -0.63
N LEU A 12 9.59 6.43 0.25
CA LEU A 12 10.11 7.72 0.73
C LEU A 12 10.59 8.61 -0.42
N PHE A 13 11.27 8.03 -1.42
CA PHE A 13 11.73 8.74 -2.61
C PHE A 13 10.62 8.92 -3.63
N TRP A 14 9.74 7.91 -3.81
CA TRP A 14 8.56 8.01 -4.66
C TRP A 14 7.73 9.24 -4.31
N PHE A 15 7.53 9.48 -3.02
CA PHE A 15 6.82 10.64 -2.54
C PHE A 15 7.47 11.94 -3.03
N ARG A 16 8.79 12.06 -2.99
CA ARG A 16 9.50 13.29 -3.41
C ARG A 16 9.43 13.57 -4.91
N ILE A 17 9.08 12.58 -5.74
CA ILE A 17 8.81 12.80 -7.16
C ILE A 17 7.56 13.67 -7.34
N TRP A 18 6.56 13.51 -6.48
CA TRP A 18 5.24 14.14 -6.60
C TRP A 18 5.06 15.43 -5.79
N PHE A 19 6.07 15.84 -5.03
CA PHE A 19 6.02 17.02 -4.18
C PHE A 19 7.23 17.92 -4.41
N GLN A 20 6.97 19.17 -4.77
CA GLN A 20 8.04 20.13 -5.01
C GLN A 20 8.77 20.51 -3.72
N PRO A 21 10.09 20.76 -3.77
CA PRO A 21 10.83 21.30 -2.63
C PRO A 21 10.33 22.72 -2.31
N GLY A 22 9.51 22.84 -1.26
CA GLY A 22 8.90 24.11 -0.83
C GLY A 22 7.41 24.03 -0.56
N GLU A 23 6.72 23.02 -1.09
CA GLU A 23 5.36 22.71 -0.65
C GLU A 23 5.42 22.38 0.86
N ARG A 24 4.55 23.01 1.67
CA ARG A 24 4.46 22.80 3.12
C ARG A 24 3.52 21.66 3.60
N PRO A 25 3.02 20.69 2.79
CA PRO A 25 2.07 19.71 3.31
C PRO A 25 2.70 18.83 4.40
N PHE A 26 4.02 18.67 4.38
CA PHE A 26 4.80 17.98 5.41
C PHE A 26 4.95 18.76 6.72
N ALA A 27 5.21 20.06 6.64
CA ALA A 27 5.36 20.91 7.83
C ALA A 27 4.06 20.93 8.67
N VAL A 28 2.91 20.76 8.01
CA VAL A 28 1.60 20.76 8.66
C VAL A 28 1.18 19.36 9.15
N ASN A 29 1.83 18.29 8.67
CA ASN A 29 1.48 16.91 9.02
C ASN A 29 2.60 16.22 9.82
N PRO A 30 2.44 16.02 11.15
CA PRO A 30 3.49 15.46 12.00
C PRO A 30 3.90 14.04 11.60
N TYR A 31 3.00 13.26 10.98
CA TYR A 31 3.27 11.88 10.56
C TYR A 31 4.27 11.81 9.40
N LEU A 32 4.19 12.76 8.47
CA LEU A 32 5.00 12.76 7.26
C LEU A 32 6.18 13.71 7.35
N ASN A 33 6.20 14.63 8.32
CA ASN A 33 7.29 15.58 8.49
C ASN A 33 8.64 14.88 8.69
N ARG A 34 8.69 13.85 9.54
CA ARG A 34 9.92 13.06 9.77
C ARG A 34 10.35 12.31 8.51
N ALA A 35 9.42 11.64 7.84
CA ALA A 35 9.67 10.95 6.57
C ALA A 35 10.21 11.92 5.50
N GLY A 36 9.61 13.11 5.39
CA GLY A 36 10.03 14.18 4.50
C GLY A 36 11.43 14.70 4.83
N TYR A 37 11.75 14.90 6.11
CA TYR A 37 13.06 15.34 6.57
C TYR A 37 14.16 14.33 6.23
N TYR A 38 13.92 13.04 6.46
CA TYR A 38 14.87 11.98 6.10
C TYR A 38 15.09 11.92 4.58
N ALA A 39 14.00 11.99 3.79
CA ALA A 39 14.10 12.03 2.33
C ALA A 39 14.90 13.25 1.85
N ASP A 40 14.65 14.45 2.39
CA ASP A 40 15.40 15.67 2.02
C ASP A 40 16.87 15.57 2.40
N SER A 41 17.19 14.98 3.56
CA SER A 41 18.56 14.77 4.01
C SER A 41 19.31 13.83 3.06
N LEU A 42 18.68 12.72 2.66
CA LEU A 42 19.24 11.79 1.69
C LEU A 42 19.41 12.42 0.30
N ILE A 43 18.42 13.20 -0.17
CA ILE A 43 18.52 13.91 -1.45
C ILE A 43 19.66 14.93 -1.43
N ARG A 44 19.84 15.69 -0.33
CA ARG A 44 20.96 16.63 -0.18
C ARG A 44 22.30 15.91 -0.22
N PHE A 45 22.40 14.73 0.39
CA PHE A 45 23.59 13.89 0.36
C PHE A 45 23.88 13.35 -1.06
N LEU A 46 22.84 12.96 -1.82
CA LEU A 46 22.98 12.45 -3.19
C LEU A 46 23.21 13.54 -4.24
N ARG A 47 22.81 14.79 -3.96
CA ARG A 47 22.95 15.93 -4.87
C ARG A 47 24.36 16.10 -5.49
N PRO A 48 25.47 16.03 -4.74
CA PRO A 48 26.81 16.11 -5.35
C PRO A 48 27.11 14.94 -6.30
N VAL A 49 26.64 13.73 -5.97
CA VAL A 49 26.82 12.53 -6.82
C VAL A 49 26.00 12.63 -8.10
N CYS A 50 24.84 13.29 -8.03
CA CYS A 50 23.96 13.54 -9.18
C CYS A 50 24.23 14.89 -9.86
N PHE A 51 25.45 15.45 -9.77
CA PHE A 51 25.86 16.68 -10.47
C PHE A 51 24.92 17.88 -10.29
N GLY A 52 24.29 18.02 -9.12
CA GLY A 52 23.40 19.14 -8.83
C GLY A 52 22.01 19.07 -9.48
N LEU A 53 21.58 17.89 -9.96
CA LEU A 53 20.25 17.70 -10.54
C LEU A 53 19.09 18.13 -9.59
N PRO A 54 17.92 18.50 -10.15
CA PRO A 54 16.70 18.71 -9.40
C PRO A 54 16.34 17.56 -8.46
N ALA A 55 15.76 17.88 -7.29
CA ALA A 55 15.39 16.88 -6.26
C ALA A 55 14.45 15.78 -6.78
N THR A 56 13.55 16.12 -7.72
CA THR A 56 12.66 15.17 -8.39
C THR A 56 13.41 14.13 -9.20
N LEU A 57 14.42 14.55 -9.97
CA LEU A 57 15.28 13.64 -10.75
C LEU A 57 16.17 12.80 -9.85
N ILE A 58 16.74 13.38 -8.78
CA ILE A 58 17.50 12.61 -7.79
C ILE A 58 16.61 11.53 -7.15
N SER A 59 15.35 11.87 -6.83
CA SER A 59 14.39 10.90 -6.26
C SER A 59 14.04 9.80 -7.26
N LEU A 60 13.86 10.12 -8.53
CA LEU A 60 13.64 9.14 -9.59
C LEU A 60 14.84 8.19 -9.74
N VAL A 61 16.05 8.74 -9.80
CA VAL A 61 17.29 7.95 -9.85
C VAL A 61 17.42 7.05 -8.63
N ALA A 62 17.10 7.55 -7.43
CA ALA A 62 17.11 6.75 -6.21
C ALA A 62 16.07 5.62 -6.25
N VAL A 63 14.85 5.86 -6.73
CA VAL A 63 13.83 4.81 -6.92
C VAL A 63 14.33 3.74 -7.89
N CYS A 64 14.84 4.14 -9.07
CA CYS A 64 15.38 3.20 -10.05
C CYS A 64 16.56 2.39 -9.50
N PHE A 65 17.48 3.06 -8.80
CA PHE A 65 18.61 2.42 -8.15
C PHE A 65 18.17 1.42 -7.09
N LEU A 66 17.23 1.78 -6.21
CA LEU A 66 16.73 0.89 -5.17
C LEU A 66 16.02 -0.33 -5.77
N LEU A 67 15.22 -0.15 -6.82
CA LEU A 67 14.58 -1.26 -7.54
C LEU A 67 15.62 -2.22 -8.15
N ALA A 68 16.66 -1.69 -8.80
CA ALA A 68 17.73 -2.50 -9.36
C ALA A 68 18.57 -3.18 -8.26
N PHE A 69 18.92 -2.45 -7.20
CA PHE A 69 19.66 -2.96 -6.05
C PHE A 69 18.92 -4.12 -5.40
N ARG A 70 17.60 -3.97 -5.21
CA ARG A 70 16.74 -5.03 -4.69
C ARG A 70 16.79 -6.29 -5.56
N ALA A 71 16.68 -6.12 -6.87
CA ALA A 71 16.72 -7.23 -7.82
C ALA A 71 18.05 -7.98 -7.81
N VAL A 72 19.16 -7.29 -7.55
CA VAL A 72 20.52 -7.88 -7.48
C VAL A 72 20.82 -8.48 -6.11
N MET A 73 20.26 -7.94 -5.02
CA MET A 73 20.57 -8.38 -3.65
C MET A 73 19.69 -9.52 -3.13
N LEU A 74 18.47 -9.65 -3.62
CA LEU A 74 17.55 -10.74 -3.23
C LEU A 74 17.58 -12.06 -4.07
N PRO A 75 18.33 -12.22 -5.18
CA PRO A 75 18.12 -13.37 -6.07
C PRO A 75 18.71 -14.69 -5.55
N ALA A 76 19.70 -14.70 -4.66
CA ALA A 76 20.51 -15.92 -4.50
C ALA A 76 19.94 -17.05 -3.60
N THR A 77 18.98 -16.78 -2.70
CA THR A 77 18.61 -17.79 -1.68
C THR A 77 17.14 -17.85 -1.27
N VAL A 78 16.30 -16.89 -1.67
CA VAL A 78 14.91 -16.80 -1.21
C VAL A 78 13.97 -16.98 -2.40
N HIS A 79 13.02 -17.91 -2.29
CA HIS A 79 11.93 -18.04 -3.26
C HIS A 79 11.10 -16.76 -3.23
N TRP A 80 11.40 -15.83 -4.13
CA TRP A 80 10.70 -14.57 -4.21
C TRP A 80 9.38 -14.79 -4.95
N SER A 81 8.31 -14.81 -4.18
CA SER A 81 6.95 -14.95 -4.69
C SER A 81 6.15 -13.66 -4.53
N LEU A 82 5.29 -13.42 -5.50
CA LEU A 82 4.34 -12.33 -5.54
C LEU A 82 2.95 -12.90 -5.79
N ARG A 83 1.98 -12.51 -4.99
CA ARG A 83 0.58 -12.89 -5.17
C ARG A 83 -0.25 -11.66 -5.47
N VAL A 84 -0.92 -11.67 -6.62
CA VAL A 84 -1.87 -10.64 -7.04
C VAL A 84 -3.23 -11.30 -7.18
N GLY A 85 -4.02 -11.29 -6.10
CA GLY A 85 -5.32 -11.95 -6.10
C GLY A 85 -5.18 -13.48 -6.17
N PHE A 86 -5.72 -14.06 -7.24
CA PHE A 86 -5.56 -15.49 -7.58
C PHE A 86 -4.29 -15.79 -8.38
N GLU A 87 -3.67 -14.79 -8.99
CA GLU A 87 -2.44 -14.98 -9.75
C GLU A 87 -1.24 -15.07 -8.81
N TYR A 88 -0.45 -16.13 -8.97
CA TYR A 88 0.77 -16.37 -8.21
C TYR A 88 1.97 -16.40 -9.16
N ALA A 89 2.97 -15.60 -8.84
CA ALA A 89 4.18 -15.48 -9.63
C ALA A 89 5.38 -15.77 -8.74
N GLN A 90 6.36 -16.48 -9.29
CA GLN A 90 7.62 -16.78 -8.63
C GLN A 90 8.76 -16.51 -9.61
N ALA A 91 9.68 -15.62 -9.23
CA ALA A 91 10.81 -15.31 -10.10
C ALA A 91 11.84 -16.43 -10.05
N ARG A 92 12.44 -16.72 -11.21
CA ARG A 92 13.63 -17.56 -11.26
C ARG A 92 14.84 -16.72 -10.85
N PRO A 93 15.67 -17.20 -9.90
CA PRO A 93 16.81 -16.45 -9.39
C PRO A 93 17.89 -16.19 -10.44
N ASP A 94 17.92 -17.02 -11.50
CA ASP A 94 18.94 -16.97 -12.55
C ASP A 94 18.67 -15.87 -13.61
N ASN A 95 17.48 -15.27 -13.62
CA ASN A 95 17.10 -14.27 -14.60
C ASN A 95 16.95 -12.87 -13.98
N LEU A 96 17.99 -12.05 -14.13
CA LEU A 96 18.00 -10.68 -13.60
C LEU A 96 16.84 -9.82 -14.11
N ALA A 97 16.38 -10.05 -15.35
CA ALA A 97 15.24 -9.32 -15.90
C ALA A 97 13.93 -9.67 -15.16
N GLU A 98 13.71 -10.94 -14.83
CA GLU A 98 12.57 -11.38 -14.00
C GLU A 98 12.66 -10.83 -12.58
N CYS A 99 13.86 -10.81 -11.97
CA CYS A 99 14.07 -10.22 -10.65
C CYS A 99 13.80 -8.71 -10.63
N LEU A 100 14.21 -7.98 -11.68
CA LEU A 100 13.96 -6.56 -11.82
C LEU A 100 12.47 -6.28 -12.03
N PHE A 101 11.82 -7.07 -12.89
CA PHE A 101 10.38 -6.95 -13.13
C PHE A 101 9.57 -7.30 -11.87
N MET A 102 9.97 -8.32 -11.09
CA MET A 102 9.40 -8.62 -9.79
C MET A 102 9.59 -7.49 -8.77
N SER A 103 10.77 -6.86 -8.74
CA SER A 103 11.01 -5.70 -7.87
C SER A 103 10.02 -4.59 -8.16
N PHE A 104 9.81 -4.32 -9.44
CA PHE A 104 8.88 -3.31 -9.91
C PHE A 104 7.42 -3.68 -9.59
N LEU A 105 7.00 -4.91 -9.89
CA LEU A 105 5.64 -5.39 -9.57
C LEU A 105 5.36 -5.40 -8.07
N SER A 106 6.32 -5.81 -7.23
CA SER A 106 6.16 -5.77 -5.77
C SER A 106 5.96 -4.35 -5.27
N PHE A 107 6.76 -3.40 -5.76
CA PHE A 107 6.59 -1.99 -5.40
C PHE A 107 5.27 -1.41 -5.90
N LEU A 108 4.85 -1.73 -7.13
CA LEU A 108 3.55 -1.32 -7.65
C LEU A 108 2.38 -1.96 -6.89
N LEU A 109 2.49 -3.23 -6.48
CA LEU A 109 1.49 -3.88 -5.64
C LEU A 109 1.40 -3.20 -4.26
N PHE A 110 2.53 -2.79 -3.69
CA PHE A 110 2.57 -1.99 -2.48
C PHE A 110 1.83 -0.65 -2.66
N LEU A 111 2.11 0.08 -3.75
CA LEU A 111 1.39 1.31 -4.08
C LEU A 111 -0.11 1.05 -4.28
N PHE A 112 -0.47 0.01 -5.02
CA PHE A 112 -1.86 -0.40 -5.24
C PHE A 112 -2.59 -0.66 -3.92
N ASN A 113 -1.98 -1.41 -3.00
CA ASN A 113 -2.58 -1.71 -1.69
C ASN A 113 -2.76 -0.44 -0.84
N LEU A 114 -1.72 0.41 -0.80
CA LEU A 114 -1.77 1.70 -0.11
C LEU A 114 -2.91 2.57 -0.67
N TRP A 115 -3.02 2.62 -1.99
CA TRP A 115 -4.00 3.42 -2.69
C TRP A 115 -5.43 2.89 -2.54
N ALA A 116 -5.63 1.58 -2.64
CA ALA A 116 -6.92 0.96 -2.36
C ALA A 116 -7.37 1.24 -0.92
N LEU A 117 -6.46 1.17 0.06
CA LEU A 117 -6.76 1.52 1.46
C LEU A 117 -7.15 2.99 1.59
N THR A 118 -6.41 3.90 0.95
CA THR A 118 -6.76 5.32 0.95
C THR A 118 -8.10 5.58 0.28
N LEU A 119 -8.45 4.83 -0.76
CA LEU A 119 -9.71 5.00 -1.46
C LEU A 119 -10.90 4.56 -0.60
N ILE A 120 -10.78 3.47 0.17
CA ILE A 120 -11.83 3.02 1.10
C ILE A 120 -12.14 4.10 2.14
N TYR A 121 -11.11 4.73 2.72
CA TYR A 121 -11.26 5.65 3.84
C TYR A 121 -11.39 7.12 3.45
N ALA A 122 -10.83 7.53 2.32
CA ALA A 122 -10.90 8.88 1.78
C ALA A 122 -11.88 8.99 0.60
N TRP A 123 -12.78 8.00 0.41
CA TRP A 123 -13.75 7.99 -0.69
C TRP A 123 -14.57 9.28 -0.70
N ASN A 124 -15.30 9.58 0.39
CA ASN A 124 -16.31 10.65 0.41
C ASN A 124 -15.90 11.88 1.23
N ASP A 125 -14.61 12.00 1.57
CA ASP A 125 -14.21 12.84 2.68
C ASP A 125 -14.07 14.32 2.26
N ARG A 126 -15.21 15.01 2.14
CA ARG A 126 -15.27 16.48 2.18
C ARG A 126 -14.73 17.03 3.52
N ALA A 127 -14.56 16.18 4.54
CA ALA A 127 -13.95 16.50 5.82
C ALA A 127 -12.44 16.17 5.90
N ALA A 128 -11.81 15.76 4.78
CA ALA A 128 -10.34 15.57 4.67
C ALA A 128 -9.54 16.84 5.00
N THR A 129 -10.21 18.00 5.02
CA THR A 129 -9.65 19.29 5.41
C THR A 129 -9.41 19.44 6.91
N PHE A 130 -10.05 18.65 7.78
CA PHE A 130 -10.09 18.93 9.23
C PHE A 130 -9.31 17.95 10.12
N ARG A 131 -9.04 16.69 9.71
CA ARG A 131 -8.29 15.72 10.54
C ARG A 131 -6.87 15.48 10.00
N ARG A 132 -5.90 15.37 10.91
CA ARG A 132 -4.48 15.15 10.57
C ARG A 132 -4.28 13.81 9.83
N THR A 133 -4.96 12.76 10.27
CA THR A 133 -4.86 11.40 9.70
C THR A 133 -5.48 11.28 8.30
N SER A 134 -6.63 11.91 8.04
CA SER A 134 -7.22 11.93 6.69
C SER A 134 -6.35 12.73 5.71
N LYS A 135 -5.76 13.86 6.16
CA LYS A 135 -4.76 14.58 5.39
C LYS A 135 -3.52 13.73 5.09
N THR A 136 -3.09 12.87 6.01
CA THR A 136 -2.01 11.89 5.76
C THR A 136 -2.37 10.94 4.64
N LEU A 137 -3.56 10.33 4.68
CA LEU A 137 -4.01 9.39 3.63
C LEU A 137 -4.16 10.07 2.27
N PHE A 138 -4.68 11.29 2.23
CA PHE A 138 -4.75 12.07 0.99
C PHE A 138 -3.35 12.36 0.42
N ILE A 139 -2.42 12.72 1.29
CA ILE A 139 -1.05 12.99 0.89
C ILE A 139 -0.36 11.70 0.38
N LEU A 140 -0.54 10.56 1.07
CA LEU A 140 0.01 9.25 0.69
C LEU A 140 -0.55 8.70 -0.62
N SER A 141 -1.73 9.15 -1.04
CA SER A 141 -2.40 8.70 -2.27
C SER A 141 -2.04 9.50 -3.52
N ARG A 142 -1.05 10.40 -3.49
CA ARG A 142 -0.51 10.97 -4.73
C ARG A 142 0.19 9.86 -5.56
N PRO A 143 -0.02 9.81 -6.88
CA PRO A 143 -0.71 10.80 -7.73
C PRO A 143 -2.22 10.60 -7.91
N LEU A 144 -2.83 9.51 -7.43
CA LEU A 144 -4.28 9.24 -7.63
C LEU A 144 -5.20 10.36 -7.14
N THR A 145 -4.76 11.18 -6.19
CA THR A 145 -5.54 12.35 -5.76
C THR A 145 -5.78 13.37 -6.86
N GLY A 146 -4.91 13.44 -7.89
CA GLY A 146 -5.10 14.29 -9.06
C GLY A 146 -6.19 13.79 -10.01
N ILE A 147 -6.63 12.53 -9.86
CA ILE A 147 -7.69 11.94 -10.68
C ILE A 147 -9.05 12.25 -10.04
N PRO A 148 -10.10 12.58 -10.84
CA PRO A 148 -11.46 12.75 -10.36
C PRO A 148 -11.93 11.54 -9.56
N GLN A 149 -12.64 11.79 -8.45
CA GLN A 149 -13.04 10.77 -7.49
C GLN A 149 -13.85 9.62 -8.10
N SER A 150 -14.65 9.89 -9.13
CA SER A 150 -15.43 8.89 -9.87
C SER A 150 -14.57 7.91 -10.69
N ILE A 151 -13.39 8.34 -11.14
CA ILE A 151 -12.50 7.55 -12.01
C ILE A 151 -11.47 6.77 -11.20
N ARG A 152 -11.18 7.18 -9.96
CA ARG A 152 -10.22 6.50 -9.06
C ARG A 152 -10.42 4.98 -8.91
N PRO A 153 -11.63 4.42 -8.71
CA PRO A 153 -11.78 2.98 -8.60
C PRO A 153 -11.48 2.27 -9.94
N VAL A 154 -11.82 2.90 -11.06
CA VAL A 154 -11.55 2.36 -12.40
C VAL A 154 -10.06 2.38 -12.68
N ALA A 155 -9.36 3.47 -12.34
CA ALA A 155 -7.91 3.57 -12.48
C ALA A 155 -7.19 2.49 -11.64
N LEU A 156 -7.66 2.25 -10.41
CA LEU A 156 -7.13 1.17 -9.57
C LEU A 156 -7.47 -0.22 -10.12
N LEU A 157 -8.65 -0.41 -10.70
CA LEU A 157 -9.01 -1.67 -11.34
C LEU A 157 -8.10 -1.96 -12.53
N VAL A 158 -7.87 -0.97 -13.40
CA VAL A 158 -6.92 -1.07 -14.53
C VAL A 158 -5.50 -1.35 -14.03
N LEU A 159 -5.04 -0.69 -12.97
CA LEU A 159 -3.74 -0.99 -12.37
C LEU A 159 -3.68 -2.43 -11.83
N GLY A 160 -4.74 -2.89 -11.17
CA GLY A 160 -4.84 -4.24 -10.65
C GLY A 160 -4.83 -5.30 -11.75
N THR A 161 -5.50 -5.06 -12.89
CA THR A 161 -5.47 -5.99 -14.03
C THR A 161 -4.10 -6.02 -14.69
N LEU A 162 -3.41 -4.88 -14.81
CA LEU A 162 -2.03 -4.83 -15.30
C LEU A 162 -1.06 -5.56 -14.36
N LEU A 163 -1.23 -5.42 -13.05
CA LEU A 163 -0.45 -6.16 -12.05
C LEU A 163 -0.68 -7.67 -12.15
N ALA A 164 -1.94 -8.10 -12.30
CA ALA A 164 -2.28 -9.51 -12.48
C ALA A 164 -1.71 -10.06 -13.79
N ALA A 165 -1.78 -9.29 -14.88
CA ALA A 165 -1.19 -9.66 -16.16
C ALA A 165 0.34 -9.79 -16.04
N GLY A 166 1.00 -8.84 -15.36
CA GLY A 166 2.43 -8.89 -15.07
C GLY A 166 2.80 -10.13 -14.26
N ALA A 167 2.07 -10.44 -13.19
CA ALA A 167 2.28 -11.66 -12.41
C ALA A 167 2.14 -12.92 -13.29
N ARG A 168 1.11 -12.99 -14.12
CA ARG A 168 0.87 -14.11 -15.03
C ARG A 168 1.97 -14.28 -16.08
N THR A 169 2.50 -13.18 -16.63
CA THR A 169 3.63 -13.27 -17.59
C THR A 169 4.86 -13.93 -16.97
N ILE A 170 5.15 -13.63 -15.70
CA ILE A 170 6.27 -14.26 -14.98
C ILE A 170 5.95 -15.73 -14.70
N ALA A 171 4.72 -16.04 -14.28
CA ALA A 171 4.28 -17.42 -14.04
C ALA A 171 4.41 -18.29 -15.30
N LEU A 172 4.20 -17.70 -16.49
CA LEU A 172 4.38 -18.36 -17.78
C LEU A 172 5.81 -18.27 -18.35
N GLY A 173 6.80 -17.91 -17.52
CA GLY A 173 8.21 -17.85 -17.92
C GLY A 173 8.55 -16.75 -18.93
N GLY A 174 7.87 -15.61 -18.86
CA GLY A 174 8.08 -14.46 -19.74
C GLY A 174 7.26 -14.48 -21.02
N SER A 175 6.40 -15.49 -21.23
CA SER A 175 5.48 -15.50 -22.37
C SER A 175 4.26 -14.61 -22.11
N ILE A 176 3.88 -13.82 -23.12
CA ILE A 176 2.72 -12.93 -23.05
C ILE A 176 1.46 -13.81 -23.16
N PRO A 177 0.51 -13.72 -22.20
CA PRO A 177 -0.73 -14.49 -22.28
C PRO A 177 -1.55 -14.08 -23.50
N ALA A 178 -2.20 -15.04 -24.14
CA ALA A 178 -3.16 -14.74 -25.20
C ALA A 178 -4.32 -13.91 -24.64
N TRP A 179 -4.63 -12.78 -25.29
CA TRP A 179 -5.73 -11.90 -24.90
C TRP A 179 -7.08 -12.47 -25.35
N THR A 180 -7.53 -13.54 -24.70
CA THR A 180 -8.88 -14.07 -24.89
C THR A 180 -9.85 -13.40 -23.92
N PRO A 181 -11.15 -13.31 -24.25
CA PRO A 181 -12.16 -12.77 -23.32
C PRO A 181 -12.14 -13.45 -21.95
N ALA A 182 -11.90 -14.76 -21.91
CA ALA A 182 -11.77 -15.53 -20.67
C ALA A 182 -10.55 -15.11 -19.83
N VAL A 183 -9.41 -14.83 -20.47
CA VAL A 183 -8.22 -14.32 -19.76
C VAL A 183 -8.47 -12.92 -19.22
N ILE A 184 -9.14 -12.05 -19.99
CA ILE A 184 -9.47 -10.69 -19.53
C ILE A 184 -10.41 -10.73 -18.31
N THR A 185 -11.41 -11.62 -18.29
CA THR A 185 -12.30 -11.76 -17.14
C THR A 185 -11.57 -12.35 -15.93
N GLN A 186 -10.68 -13.33 -16.11
CA GLN A 186 -9.80 -13.85 -15.05
C GLN A 186 -8.91 -12.75 -14.47
N LEU A 187 -8.31 -11.91 -15.32
CA LEU A 187 -7.49 -10.76 -14.90
C LEU A 187 -8.31 -9.71 -14.15
N GLY A 188 -9.56 -9.47 -14.57
CA GLY A 188 -10.51 -8.62 -13.87
C GLY A 188 -10.86 -9.15 -12.47
N LEU A 189 -11.15 -10.44 -12.36
CA LEU A 189 -11.46 -11.09 -11.08
C LEU A 189 -10.24 -11.13 -10.15
N SER A 190 -9.04 -11.38 -10.69
CA SER A 190 -7.81 -11.32 -9.91
C SER A 190 -7.50 -9.90 -9.42
N ALA A 191 -7.81 -8.86 -10.21
CA ALA A 191 -7.74 -7.47 -9.74
C ALA A 191 -8.73 -7.18 -8.60
N LEU A 192 -9.98 -7.66 -8.70
CA LEU A 192 -10.98 -7.51 -7.64
C LEU A 192 -10.59 -8.25 -6.36
N THR A 193 -10.00 -9.43 -6.48
CA THR A 193 -9.51 -10.17 -5.30
C THR A 193 -8.27 -9.51 -4.70
N ALA A 194 -7.40 -8.89 -5.52
CA ALA A 194 -6.32 -8.05 -5.01
C ALA A 194 -6.84 -6.87 -4.19
N TRP A 195 -7.97 -6.27 -4.59
CA TRP A 195 -8.67 -5.27 -3.77
C TRP A 195 -9.16 -5.83 -2.43
N VAL A 196 -9.77 -7.02 -2.44
CA VAL A 196 -10.25 -7.68 -1.21
C VAL A 196 -9.10 -8.05 -0.28
N ASN A 197 -7.91 -8.36 -0.82
CA ASN A 197 -6.70 -8.64 -0.05
C ASN A 197 -6.16 -7.43 0.73
N VAL A 198 -6.71 -6.23 0.52
CA VAL A 198 -6.43 -5.07 1.38
C VAL A 198 -7.06 -5.22 2.76
N ILE A 199 -8.15 -6.00 2.90
CA ILE A 199 -8.84 -6.20 4.18
C ILE A 199 -7.92 -6.87 5.21
N PRO A 200 -7.21 -7.98 4.93
CA PRO A 200 -6.21 -8.52 5.86
C PRO A 200 -5.11 -7.53 6.25
N LEU A 201 -4.63 -6.70 5.32
CA LEU A 201 -3.63 -5.66 5.63
C LEU A 201 -4.19 -4.63 6.61
N LEU A 202 -5.45 -4.22 6.41
CA LEU A 202 -6.17 -3.35 7.31
C LEU A 202 -6.36 -4.00 8.69
N GLN A 203 -6.69 -5.30 8.76
CA GLN A 203 -6.78 -6.03 10.02
C GLN A 203 -5.44 -6.02 10.77
N GLN A 204 -4.33 -6.33 10.09
CA GLN A 204 -2.99 -6.28 10.69
C GLN A 204 -2.66 -4.89 11.23
N PHE A 205 -3.02 -3.84 10.47
CA PHE A 205 -2.84 -2.46 10.91
C PHE A 205 -3.69 -2.12 12.14
N VAL A 206 -4.95 -2.52 12.17
CA VAL A 206 -5.84 -2.35 13.33
C VAL A 206 -5.30 -3.09 14.55
N ILE A 207 -4.82 -4.34 14.41
CA ILE A 207 -4.18 -5.08 15.50
C ILE A 207 -2.99 -4.30 16.05
N ALA A 208 -2.11 -3.82 15.18
CA ALA A 208 -0.95 -3.04 15.58
C ALA A 208 -1.34 -1.77 16.36
N LEU A 209 -2.42 -1.09 15.95
CA LEU A 209 -2.95 0.07 16.67
C LEU A 209 -3.57 -0.28 18.02
N ILE A 210 -4.27 -1.41 18.14
CA ILE A 210 -4.81 -1.90 19.40
C ILE A 210 -3.67 -2.21 20.37
N VAL A 211 -2.70 -3.01 19.93
CA VAL A 211 -1.53 -3.39 20.73
C VAL A 211 -0.73 -2.14 21.11
N GLY A 212 -0.49 -1.22 20.17
CA GLY A 212 0.17 0.06 20.44
C GLY A 212 -0.60 0.93 21.45
N SER A 213 -1.93 0.99 21.35
CA SER A 213 -2.76 1.68 22.33
C SER A 213 -2.67 1.05 23.72
N TRP A 214 -2.61 -0.27 23.83
CA TRP A 214 -2.47 -0.94 25.13
C TRP A 214 -1.07 -0.71 25.72
N VAL A 215 -0.02 -0.94 24.93
CA VAL A 215 1.37 -0.68 25.35
C VAL A 215 1.56 0.76 25.81
N SER A 216 0.99 1.74 25.10
CA SER A 216 1.06 3.15 25.52
C SER A 216 0.29 3.46 26.80
N THR A 217 -0.82 2.75 27.06
CA THR A 217 -1.61 2.91 28.28
C THR A 217 -0.85 2.38 29.50
N PHE A 218 -0.14 1.27 29.35
CA PHE A 218 0.69 0.70 30.43
C PHE A 218 2.07 1.39 30.56
N GLY A 219 2.64 1.85 29.45
CA GLY A 219 3.94 2.50 29.40
C GLY A 219 3.94 4.00 29.67
N GLY A 220 2.76 4.63 29.84
CA GLY A 220 2.63 6.06 30.17
C GLY A 220 2.96 7.03 29.02
N SER A 221 3.09 6.55 27.78
CA SER A 221 3.43 7.41 26.63
C SER A 221 2.17 8.05 26.03
N SER A 222 1.89 9.30 26.40
CA SER A 222 0.71 10.04 25.89
C SER A 222 0.69 10.21 24.37
N ASP A 223 1.86 10.36 23.75
CA ASP A 223 1.99 10.64 22.32
C ASP A 223 1.65 9.43 21.46
N LEU A 224 2.08 8.22 21.85
CA LEU A 224 1.73 7.00 21.12
C LEU A 224 0.23 6.73 21.25
N LEU A 225 -0.33 6.96 22.44
CA LEU A 225 -1.75 6.78 22.70
C LEU A 225 -2.61 7.72 21.85
N SER A 226 -2.22 9.00 21.73
CA SER A 226 -2.95 9.96 20.90
C SER A 226 -2.92 9.56 19.42
N VAL A 227 -1.76 9.11 18.92
CA VAL A 227 -1.61 8.62 17.55
C VAL A 227 -2.49 7.39 17.30
N CYS A 228 -2.41 6.37 18.15
CA CYS A 228 -3.21 5.16 17.99
C CYS A 228 -4.70 5.47 18.01
N ARG A 229 -5.15 6.35 18.90
CA ARG A 229 -6.55 6.79 18.97
C ARG A 229 -6.98 7.57 17.75
N GLU A 230 -6.19 8.52 17.26
CA GLU A 230 -6.54 9.28 16.04
C GLU A 230 -6.72 8.37 14.82
N TRP A 231 -5.89 7.33 14.69
CA TRP A 231 -6.01 6.35 13.62
C TRP A 231 -7.21 5.42 13.82
N LEU A 232 -7.40 4.86 15.03
CA LEU A 232 -8.58 4.04 15.33
C LEU A 232 -9.87 4.82 15.12
N ASP A 233 -9.90 6.10 15.47
CA ASP A 233 -11.06 6.98 15.28
C ASP A 233 -11.42 7.16 13.80
N LEU A 234 -10.41 7.23 12.93
CA LEU A 234 -10.62 7.28 11.49
C LEU A 234 -11.12 5.94 10.96
N LEU A 235 -10.50 4.83 11.39
CA LEU A 235 -10.79 3.49 10.86
C LEU A 235 -12.15 2.95 11.31
N LEU A 236 -12.55 3.25 12.54
CA LEU A 236 -13.81 2.78 13.13
C LEU A 236 -15.02 3.61 12.71
N GLY A 237 -14.80 4.81 12.17
CA GLY A 237 -15.81 5.81 11.76
C GLY A 237 -17.26 5.49 12.18
N PRO A 238 -18.04 4.75 11.36
CA PRO A 238 -19.46 4.47 11.63
C PRO A 238 -19.73 3.56 12.84
N VAL A 239 -18.86 2.57 13.09
CA VAL A 239 -19.00 1.55 14.15
C VAL A 239 -18.89 2.17 15.53
N ARG A 240 -18.22 3.32 15.62
CA ARG A 240 -18.10 4.08 16.86
C ARG A 240 -19.41 4.65 17.41
N ARG A 241 -20.50 4.62 16.63
CA ARG A 241 -21.85 4.93 17.13
C ARG A 241 -22.29 3.96 18.23
N PHE A 242 -21.67 2.78 18.32
CA PHE A 242 -21.95 1.75 19.32
C PHE A 242 -20.69 1.41 20.13
N PRO A 243 -20.21 2.32 21.01
CA PRO A 243 -18.99 2.08 21.76
C PRO A 243 -19.20 0.99 22.81
N LEU A 244 -18.39 -0.06 22.74
CA LEU A 244 -18.38 -1.14 23.72
C LEU A 244 -17.10 -1.03 24.55
N ARG A 245 -17.24 -0.63 25.82
CA ARG A 245 -16.11 -0.44 26.74
C ARG A 245 -16.28 -1.36 27.94
N ILE A 246 -15.20 -2.07 28.28
CA ILE A 246 -15.09 -2.81 29.55
C ILE A 246 -13.98 -2.13 30.36
N GLY A 247 -14.38 -1.35 31.38
CA GLY A 247 -13.44 -0.56 32.17
C GLY A 247 -12.68 0.46 31.31
N MET A 248 -11.35 0.39 31.33
CA MET A 248 -10.47 1.28 30.56
C MET A 248 -10.22 0.80 29.11
N LEU A 249 -10.69 -0.40 28.75
CA LEU A 249 -10.44 -1.01 27.45
C LEU A 249 -11.64 -0.81 26.51
N ASP A 250 -11.38 -0.28 25.32
CA ASP A 250 -12.36 -0.16 24.24
C ASP A 250 -12.32 -1.46 23.39
N LEU A 251 -13.42 -2.21 23.38
CA LEU A 251 -13.58 -3.46 22.62
C LEU A 251 -14.15 -3.23 21.21
N THR A 252 -14.61 -2.02 20.91
CA THR A 252 -15.13 -1.66 19.57
C THR A 252 -14.16 -2.03 18.43
N PRO A 253 -12.83 -1.82 18.55
CA PRO A 253 -11.87 -2.25 17.53
C PRO A 253 -11.85 -3.76 17.26
N LEU A 254 -12.13 -4.56 18.28
CA LEU A 254 -12.06 -6.02 18.23
C LEU A 254 -13.28 -6.59 17.49
N ILE A 255 -14.46 -6.01 17.70
CA ILE A 255 -15.68 -6.34 16.93
C ILE A 255 -15.51 -5.93 15.47
N PHE A 256 -14.95 -4.75 15.22
CA PHE A 256 -14.63 -4.30 13.87
C PHE A 256 -13.69 -5.28 13.16
N LEU A 257 -12.67 -5.80 13.86
CA LEU A 257 -11.74 -6.78 13.32
C LEU A 257 -12.41 -8.09 12.91
N PHE A 258 -13.32 -8.61 13.74
CA PHE A 258 -14.12 -9.78 13.38
C PHE A 258 -15.06 -9.51 12.20
N GLY A 259 -15.70 -8.34 12.15
CA GLY A 259 -16.53 -7.93 11.03
C GLY A 259 -15.76 -7.86 9.71
N LEU A 260 -14.55 -7.29 9.72
CA LEU A 260 -13.65 -7.31 8.57
C LEU A 260 -13.27 -8.73 8.14
N GLY A 261 -13.06 -9.64 9.11
CA GLY A 261 -12.70 -11.03 8.82
C GLY A 261 -13.84 -11.78 8.14
N ALA A 262 -15.05 -11.63 8.67
CA ALA A 262 -16.26 -12.19 8.07
C ALA A 262 -16.49 -11.63 6.65
N LEU A 263 -16.34 -10.32 6.48
CA LEU A 263 -16.47 -9.66 5.16
C LEU A 263 -15.43 -10.19 4.16
N TYR A 264 -14.17 -10.32 4.57
CA TYR A 264 -13.11 -10.89 3.74
C TYR A 264 -13.44 -12.31 3.30
N LEU A 265 -13.83 -13.19 4.23
CA LEU A 265 -14.18 -14.58 3.93
C LEU A 265 -15.36 -14.67 2.95
N PHE A 266 -16.40 -13.85 3.17
CA PHE A 266 -17.57 -13.80 2.30
C PHE A 266 -17.24 -13.29 0.88
N LEU A 267 -16.48 -12.21 0.76
CA LEU A 267 -16.11 -11.66 -0.55
C LEU A 267 -15.16 -12.60 -1.30
N MET A 268 -14.19 -13.21 -0.61
CA MET A 268 -13.27 -14.16 -1.23
C MET A 268 -13.98 -15.43 -1.68
N SER A 269 -14.95 -15.96 -0.92
CA SER A 269 -15.70 -17.14 -1.34
C SER A 269 -16.56 -16.87 -2.57
N LEU A 270 -17.20 -15.70 -2.64
CA LEU A 270 -17.97 -15.26 -3.80
C LEU A 270 -17.08 -15.13 -5.03
N LEU A 271 -15.93 -14.44 -4.89
CA LEU A 271 -14.99 -14.25 -6.00
C LEU A 271 -14.34 -15.56 -6.45
N ALA A 272 -14.04 -16.47 -5.53
CA ALA A 272 -13.52 -17.80 -5.87
C ALA A 272 -14.55 -18.63 -6.64
N GLY A 273 -15.84 -18.55 -6.25
CA GLY A 273 -16.93 -19.19 -6.97
C GLY A 273 -17.09 -18.69 -8.41
N LEU A 274 -16.81 -17.41 -8.67
CA LEU A 274 -16.81 -16.83 -10.02
C LEU A 274 -15.53 -17.13 -10.82
N TYR A 275 -14.41 -17.36 -10.16
CA TYR A 275 -13.11 -17.60 -10.79
C TYR A 275 -12.90 -19.05 -11.22
N ASN A 276 -13.27 -20.02 -10.37
CA ASN A 276 -13.10 -21.46 -10.65
C ASN A 276 -13.71 -21.98 -11.96
N PRO A 277 -14.89 -21.53 -12.44
CA PRO A 277 -15.41 -22.00 -13.73
C PRO A 277 -14.64 -21.44 -14.94
N LEU A 278 -13.77 -20.44 -14.73
CA LEU A 278 -12.99 -19.82 -15.80
C LEU A 278 -11.58 -20.42 -15.89
N SER A 279 -11.03 -20.99 -14.82
CA SER A 279 -9.67 -21.57 -14.75
C SER A 279 -9.60 -22.96 -15.36
#